data_AF-A0A6I4SVF7-F1
#
_entry.id   AF-A0A6I4SVF7-F1
#
_cell.length_a   1.000
_cell.length_b   1.000
_cell.length_c   1.000
_cell.angle_alpha   90.00
_cell.angle_beta   90.00
_cell.angle_gamma   90.00
#
_symmetry.space_group_name_H-M   'P 1'
#
loop_
_entity.id
_entity.type
_entity.pdbx_description
1 polymer ?
#
loop_
_entity_poly.entity_id
_entity_poly.type
_entity_poly.pdbx_seq_one_letter_code
_entity_poly.pdbx_strand_id
1 'polypeptide(L)'
;MALPNIRPVARRLQPARLVLVAGLGLALAACGHRQDDVATDVASASITSIGVNSYLWRASLETLSFMPLTQADSAGGVIVTDWYSNPQNPGERVKVSVSILDQDLRADALRVAASREVNRGGQWVAAPVQAATVQKLEDIILTKARDLRRSDVG
;
A
#
# COMPACT_ATOMS: atom_id res chain seq x y z
N MET A 1 52.21 5.35 5.74
CA MET A 1 52.83 6.21 4.70
C MET A 1 51.95 6.10 3.46
N ALA A 2 51.05 7.06 3.20
CA ALA A 2 51.31 8.33 2.47
C ALA A 2 51.27 8.07 0.94
N LEU A 3 50.44 8.68 0.09
CA LEU A 3 49.54 9.85 0.10
C LEU A 3 48.51 9.72 -1.07
N PRO A 4 47.39 10.46 -1.03
CA PRO A 4 46.44 10.65 -2.16
C PRO A 4 46.85 11.82 -3.07
N ASN A 5 46.47 11.85 -4.36
CA ASN A 5 46.62 13.07 -5.20
C ASN A 5 45.64 13.11 -6.40
N ILE A 6 44.54 13.87 -6.37
CA ILE A 6 44.26 15.24 -6.92
C ILE A 6 43.96 15.33 -8.45
N ARG A 7 42.67 15.59 -8.70
CA ARG A 7 41.88 16.35 -9.72
C ARG A 7 42.57 16.97 -10.95
N PRO A 8 41.77 17.19 -12.03
CA PRO A 8 41.53 18.58 -12.42
C PRO A 8 40.06 19.01 -12.45
N VAL A 9 39.88 20.25 -12.00
CA VAL A 9 38.66 21.06 -11.96
C VAL A 9 38.40 21.66 -13.34
N ALA A 10 37.21 21.43 -13.90
CA ALA A 10 36.72 22.22 -15.04
C ALA A 10 35.73 23.28 -14.54
N ARG A 11 36.26 24.48 -14.28
CA ARG A 11 35.53 25.74 -14.11
C ARG A 11 34.68 26.00 -15.35
N ARG A 12 33.36 26.13 -15.20
CA ARG A 12 32.57 26.98 -16.10
C ARG A 12 32.26 28.29 -15.38
N LEU A 13 33.14 29.24 -15.66
CA LEU A 13 32.97 30.67 -15.41
C LEU A 13 31.93 31.19 -16.40
N GLN A 14 30.90 31.87 -15.92
CA GLN A 14 30.21 32.91 -16.69
C GLN A 14 29.58 33.94 -15.74
N PRO A 15 29.44 35.20 -16.21
CA PRO A 15 29.87 36.38 -15.47
C PRO A 15 28.77 37.06 -14.65
N ALA A 16 29.29 37.82 -13.68
CA ALA A 16 28.61 38.78 -12.82
C ALA A 16 27.65 39.73 -13.54
N ARG A 17 26.61 40.15 -12.81
CA ARG A 17 26.13 41.54 -12.84
C ARG A 17 25.48 41.90 -11.51
N LEU A 18 26.32 42.50 -10.67
CA LEU A 18 25.96 43.25 -9.48
C LEU A 18 25.44 44.61 -9.94
N VAL A 19 24.19 44.94 -9.64
CA VAL A 19 23.67 46.31 -9.72
C VAL A 19 22.93 46.60 -8.42
N LEU A 20 23.64 47.30 -7.54
CA LEU A 20 23.12 48.04 -6.39
C LEU A 20 22.56 49.36 -6.93
N VAL A 21 21.27 49.63 -6.74
CA VAL A 21 20.73 51.00 -6.78
C VAL A 21 19.82 51.18 -5.58
N ALA A 22 20.30 52.00 -4.65
CA ALA A 22 19.53 52.60 -3.59
C ALA A 22 18.62 53.69 -4.17
N GLY A 23 17.34 53.67 -3.81
CA GLY A 23 16.36 54.69 -4.20
C GLY A 23 15.28 54.81 -3.14
N LEU A 24 15.45 55.78 -2.25
CA LEU A 24 14.47 56.21 -1.25
C LEU A 24 13.32 56.94 -1.98
N GLY A 25 12.11 56.41 -1.91
CA GLY A 25 10.91 57.02 -2.50
C GLY A 25 9.66 56.62 -1.73
N LEU A 26 9.28 57.44 -0.75
CA LEU A 26 7.97 57.38 -0.09
C LEU A 26 6.89 57.83 -1.09
N ALA A 27 6.09 56.89 -1.60
CA ALA A 27 4.85 57.18 -2.29
C ALA A 27 3.76 56.24 -1.77
N LEU A 28 2.95 56.74 -0.83
CA LEU A 28 1.69 56.14 -0.42
C LEU A 28 0.69 56.31 -1.57
N ALA A 29 0.62 55.32 -2.46
CA ALA A 29 -0.43 55.17 -3.45
C ALA A 29 -1.27 53.93 -3.12
N ALA A 30 -2.55 54.18 -2.95
CA ALA A 30 -3.56 53.27 -2.43
C ALA A 30 -3.91 52.12 -3.38
N CYS A 31 -4.23 50.98 -2.77
CA CYS A 31 -5.19 49.95 -3.17
C CYS A 31 -5.15 49.39 -4.61
N GLY A 32 -4.73 48.13 -4.73
CA GLY A 32 -5.01 47.32 -5.92
C GLY A 32 -4.16 46.06 -6.06
N HIS A 33 -3.86 45.38 -4.96
CA HIS A 33 -3.12 44.13 -4.96
C HIS A 33 -4.05 42.98 -5.39
N ARG A 34 -4.04 42.65 -6.68
CA ARG A 34 -4.57 41.36 -7.16
C ARG A 34 -3.38 40.58 -7.70
N GLN A 35 -2.72 39.89 -6.78
CA GLN A 35 -1.65 38.96 -7.08
C GLN A 35 -2.31 37.73 -7.69
N ASP A 36 -1.91 37.41 -8.91
CA ASP A 36 -2.25 36.17 -9.59
C ASP A 36 -1.56 35.01 -8.86
N ASP A 37 -2.22 34.48 -7.84
CA ASP A 37 -1.86 33.18 -7.29
C ASP A 37 -2.33 32.12 -8.30
N VAL A 38 -1.49 31.84 -9.31
CA VAL A 38 -1.59 30.59 -10.07
C VAL A 38 -1.26 29.49 -9.06
N ALA A 39 -2.28 29.06 -8.33
CA ALA A 39 -2.27 27.80 -7.61
C ALA A 39 -1.88 26.75 -8.64
N THR A 40 -0.63 26.31 -8.58
CA THR A 40 -0.22 25.06 -9.18
C THR A 40 -1.11 24.01 -8.53
N ASP A 41 -2.22 23.70 -9.21
CA ASP A 41 -2.98 22.47 -9.03
C ASP A 41 -2.01 21.35 -9.36
N VAL A 42 -1.17 21.02 -8.38
CA VAL A 42 -0.60 19.69 -8.26
C VAL A 42 -1.83 18.85 -8.04
N ALA A 43 -2.42 18.40 -9.16
CA ALA A 43 -3.54 17.47 -9.19
C ALA A 43 -3.16 16.41 -8.16
N SER A 44 -3.82 16.47 -7.01
CA SER A 44 -3.62 15.49 -5.97
C SER A 44 -3.96 14.21 -6.69
N ALA A 45 -2.96 13.35 -6.90
CA ALA A 45 -3.18 12.05 -7.48
C ALA A 45 -4.21 11.42 -6.56
N SER A 46 -5.48 11.46 -6.99
CA SER A 46 -6.59 11.05 -6.15
C SER A 46 -6.36 9.56 -5.97
N ILE A 47 -5.85 9.19 -4.79
CA ILE A 47 -5.71 7.80 -4.41
C ILE A 47 -7.12 7.27 -4.55
N THR A 48 -7.36 6.54 -5.64
CA THR A 48 -8.67 6.00 -5.96
C THR A 48 -8.88 4.90 -4.95
N SER A 49 -9.38 5.27 -3.77
CA SER A 49 -9.86 4.32 -2.78
C SER A 49 -11.01 3.59 -3.46
N ILE A 50 -10.73 2.36 -3.87
CA ILE A 50 -11.76 1.42 -4.26
C ILE A 50 -12.54 1.23 -2.98
N GLY A 51 -13.74 1.82 -2.87
CA GLY A 51 -14.50 1.67 -1.63
C GLY A 51 -14.62 0.18 -1.32
N VAL A 52 -14.23 -0.21 -0.11
CA VAL A 52 -14.13 -1.61 0.29
C VAL A 52 -15.39 -1.99 1.05
N ASN A 53 -15.97 -3.15 0.77
CA ASN A 53 -17.09 -3.65 1.58
C ASN A 53 -16.63 -3.93 3.02
N SER A 54 -17.25 -3.24 3.99
CA SER A 54 -16.88 -3.35 5.41
C SER A 54 -17.08 -4.75 6.00
N TYR A 55 -18.08 -5.50 5.53
CA TYR A 55 -18.33 -6.87 5.97
C TYR A 55 -17.30 -7.85 5.40
N LEU A 56 -16.90 -7.71 4.13
CA LEU A 56 -15.80 -8.52 3.55
C LEU A 56 -14.48 -8.26 4.27
N TRP A 57 -14.18 -6.98 4.54
CA TRP A 57 -12.98 -6.59 5.28
C TRP A 57 -12.95 -7.23 6.67
N ARG A 58 -14.03 -7.06 7.44
CA ARG A 58 -14.13 -7.59 8.81
C ARG A 58 -14.09 -9.13 8.83
N ALA A 59 -14.82 -9.79 7.92
CA ALA A 59 -14.81 -11.25 7.80
C ALA A 59 -13.44 -11.81 7.43
N SER A 60 -12.70 -11.12 6.56
CA SER A 60 -11.35 -11.51 6.14
C SER A 60 -10.36 -11.42 7.29
N LEU A 61 -10.37 -10.31 8.03
CA LEU A 61 -9.52 -10.13 9.22
C LEU A 61 -9.80 -11.18 10.29
N GLU A 62 -11.07 -11.47 10.58
CA GLU A 62 -11.43 -12.49 11.56
C GLU A 62 -10.98 -13.89 11.11
N THR A 63 -11.17 -14.22 9.83
CA THR A 63 -10.79 -15.53 9.28
C THR A 63 -9.28 -15.74 9.30
N LEU A 64 -8.50 -14.68 9.03
CA LEU A 64 -7.03 -14.76 8.97
C LEU A 64 -6.34 -14.42 10.31
N SER A 65 -7.09 -14.10 11.36
CA SER A 65 -6.56 -13.63 12.64
C SER A 65 -5.61 -14.61 13.35
N PHE A 66 -5.61 -15.89 12.96
CA PHE A 66 -4.68 -16.89 13.46
C PHE A 66 -3.27 -16.81 12.85
N MET A 67 -3.11 -16.05 11.75
CA MET A 67 -1.83 -15.79 11.08
C MET A 67 -1.37 -14.36 11.39
N PRO A 68 -0.05 -14.11 11.56
CA PRO A 68 0.47 -12.75 11.64
C PRO A 68 0.16 -11.98 10.35
N LEU A 69 -0.25 -10.72 10.46
CA LEU A 69 -0.50 -9.84 9.30
C LEU A 69 0.76 -9.00 9.01
N THR A 70 1.19 -8.99 7.75
CA THR A 70 2.29 -8.12 7.27
C THR A 70 1.77 -6.84 6.64
N GLN A 71 0.56 -6.88 6.06
CA GLN A 71 -0.11 -5.72 5.48
C GLN A 71 -1.62 -5.81 5.68
N ALA A 72 -2.24 -4.70 6.03
CA ALA A 72 -3.69 -4.55 6.06
C ALA A 72 -4.05 -3.12 5.64
N ASP A 73 -4.32 -2.94 4.34
CA ASP A 73 -4.77 -1.68 3.75
C ASP A 73 -6.30 -1.71 3.56
N SER A 74 -7.00 -0.99 4.43
CA SER A 74 -8.46 -0.90 4.40
C SER A 74 -9.00 0.02 3.30
N ALA A 75 -8.18 0.91 2.75
CA ALA A 75 -8.60 1.83 1.67
C ALA A 75 -8.48 1.17 0.29
N GLY A 76 -7.49 0.29 0.12
CA GLY A 76 -7.26 -0.50 -1.09
C GLY A 76 -7.83 -1.93 -1.05
N GLY A 77 -8.32 -2.39 0.11
CA GLY A 77 -8.93 -3.71 0.28
C GLY A 77 -7.93 -4.86 0.23
N VAL A 78 -6.67 -4.64 0.63
CA VAL A 78 -5.61 -5.64 0.55
C VAL A 78 -5.17 -6.08 1.94
N ILE A 79 -5.15 -7.39 2.16
CA ILE A 79 -4.66 -8.03 3.39
C ILE A 79 -3.59 -9.05 3.00
N VAL A 80 -2.42 -8.98 3.61
CA VAL A 80 -1.32 -9.92 3.39
C VAL A 80 -0.85 -10.45 4.74
N THR A 81 -0.75 -11.77 4.86
CA THR A 81 -0.21 -12.43 6.05
C THR A 81 1.31 -12.54 5.96
N ASP A 82 1.96 -12.88 7.06
CA ASP A 82 3.30 -13.45 7.05
C ASP A 82 3.23 -14.93 6.67
N TRP A 83 4.41 -15.53 6.50
CA TRP A 83 4.57 -16.98 6.45
C TRP A 83 4.19 -17.61 7.79
N TYR A 84 3.15 -18.45 7.77
CA TYR A 84 2.69 -19.21 8.92
C TYR A 84 3.01 -20.70 8.72
N SER A 85 3.59 -21.34 9.73
CA SER A 85 3.81 -22.79 9.76
C SER A 85 2.90 -23.39 10.82
N ASN A 86 2.11 -24.41 10.44
CA ASN A 86 1.25 -25.10 11.40
C ASN A 86 2.14 -25.91 12.36
N PRO A 87 2.00 -25.79 13.69
CA PRO A 87 2.76 -26.61 14.65
C PRO A 87 2.59 -28.13 14.44
N GLN A 88 1.46 -28.58 13.89
CA GLN A 88 1.22 -29.98 13.53
C GLN A 88 1.97 -30.43 12.27
N ASN A 89 2.40 -29.49 11.43
CA ASN A 89 3.19 -29.74 10.23
C ASN A 89 4.24 -28.62 10.02
N PRO A 90 5.31 -28.60 10.81
CA PRO A 90 6.33 -27.55 10.76
C PRO A 90 7.20 -27.61 9.49
N GLY A 91 7.08 -28.68 8.70
CA GLY A 91 7.76 -28.83 7.42
C GLY A 91 7.14 -27.99 6.30
N GLU A 92 6.04 -27.28 6.56
CA GLU A 92 5.33 -26.47 5.58
C GLU A 92 5.02 -25.09 6.12
N ARG A 93 5.12 -24.09 5.25
CA ARG A 93 4.69 -22.73 5.54
C ARG A 93 3.79 -22.19 4.44
N VAL A 94 2.83 -21.39 4.84
CA VAL A 94 1.84 -20.80 3.95
C VAL A 94 1.74 -19.31 4.20
N LYS A 95 1.65 -18.54 3.12
CA LYS A 95 1.30 -17.12 3.13
C LYS A 95 -0.01 -16.94 2.37
N VAL A 96 -0.90 -16.11 2.88
CA VAL A 96 -2.18 -15.79 2.25
C VAL A 96 -2.22 -14.31 1.92
N SER A 97 -2.85 -13.98 0.79
CA SER A 97 -3.12 -12.61 0.37
C SER A 97 -4.57 -12.54 -0.08
N VAL A 98 -5.28 -11.54 0.41
CA VAL A 98 -6.69 -11.31 0.11
C VAL A 98 -6.82 -9.92 -0.50
N SER A 99 -7.58 -9.84 -1.59
CA SER A 99 -7.91 -8.59 -2.25
C SER A 99 -9.41 -8.48 -2.39
N ILE A 100 -9.97 -7.39 -1.88
CA ILE A 100 -11.38 -7.03 -2.04
C ILE A 100 -11.45 -6.07 -3.22
N LEU A 101 -12.13 -6.52 -4.25
CA LEU A 101 -12.16 -5.88 -5.56
C LEU A 101 -13.38 -4.97 -5.71
N ASP A 102 -14.37 -5.09 -4.82
CA ASP A 102 -15.65 -4.41 -4.96
C ASP A 102 -16.36 -4.12 -3.63
N GLN A 103 -17.38 -3.27 -3.70
CA GLN A 103 -18.26 -2.86 -2.61
C GLN A 103 -19.42 -3.82 -2.38
N ASP A 104 -19.78 -4.63 -3.36
CA ASP A 104 -20.91 -5.55 -3.25
C ASP A 104 -20.51 -6.90 -2.67
N LEU A 105 -21.45 -7.58 -1.99
CA LEU A 105 -21.27 -8.93 -1.45
C LEU A 105 -21.49 -10.03 -2.51
N ARG A 106 -20.70 -9.96 -3.58
CA ARG A 106 -20.65 -10.98 -4.65
C ARG A 106 -19.41 -11.86 -4.52
N ALA A 107 -19.43 -13.03 -5.15
CA ALA A 107 -18.34 -14.00 -5.03
C ALA A 107 -17.04 -13.52 -5.70
N ASP A 108 -17.18 -12.79 -6.80
CA ASP A 108 -16.10 -12.19 -7.60
C ASP A 108 -15.57 -10.87 -7.03
N ALA A 109 -16.20 -10.32 -5.98
CA ALA A 109 -15.69 -9.15 -5.26
C ALA A 109 -14.55 -9.48 -4.30
N LEU A 110 -14.23 -10.76 -4.09
CA LEU A 110 -13.17 -11.24 -3.23
C LEU A 110 -12.24 -12.12 -4.03
N ARG A 111 -10.94 -11.91 -3.87
CA ARG A 111 -9.90 -12.79 -4.42
C ARG A 111 -8.94 -13.23 -3.33
N VAL A 112 -8.74 -14.54 -3.20
CA VAL A 112 -7.75 -15.10 -2.29
C VAL A 112 -6.63 -15.74 -3.10
N ALA A 113 -5.40 -15.43 -2.72
CA ALA A 113 -4.20 -16.06 -3.23
C ALA A 113 -3.42 -16.65 -2.06
N ALA A 114 -2.83 -17.82 -2.26
CA ALA A 114 -1.98 -18.45 -1.27
C ALA A 114 -0.68 -18.92 -1.91
N SER A 115 0.42 -18.80 -1.17
CA SER A 115 1.72 -19.34 -1.52
C SER A 115 2.10 -20.36 -0.46
N ARG A 116 2.61 -21.52 -0.88
CA ARG A 116 3.07 -22.57 0.02
C ARG A 116 4.50 -22.93 -0.31
N GLU A 117 5.26 -23.18 0.75
CA GLU A 117 6.61 -23.70 0.65
C GLU A 117 6.77 -24.89 1.59
N VAL A 118 7.59 -25.84 1.16
CA VAL A 118 7.93 -27.04 1.93
C VAL A 118 9.42 -27.02 2.24
N ASN A 119 9.78 -27.41 3.45
CA ASN A 119 11.17 -27.54 3.86
C ASN A 119 11.73 -28.87 3.35
N ARG A 120 12.69 -28.79 2.43
CA ARG A 120 13.46 -29.93 1.93
C ARG A 120 14.91 -29.79 2.38
N GLY A 121 15.27 -30.50 3.44
CA GLY A 121 16.66 -30.56 3.93
C GLY A 121 17.20 -29.22 4.43
N GLY A 122 16.36 -28.38 5.04
CA GLY A 122 16.72 -27.05 5.55
C GLY A 122 16.50 -25.92 4.54
N GLN A 123 16.08 -26.22 3.31
CA GLN A 123 15.73 -25.22 2.30
C GLN A 123 14.24 -25.17 2.05
N TRP A 124 13.68 -23.96 2.02
CA TRP A 124 12.29 -23.73 1.67
C TRP A 124 12.12 -23.68 0.15
N VAL A 125 11.28 -24.55 -0.38
CA VAL A 125 11.03 -24.68 -1.82
C VAL A 125 9.53 -24.50 -2.08
N ALA A 126 9.20 -23.70 -3.10
CA ALA A 126 7.83 -23.48 -3.53
C ALA A 126 7.12 -24.81 -3.87
N ALA A 127 5.90 -24.95 -3.38
CA ALA A 127 5.04 -26.10 -3.63
C ALA A 127 3.64 -25.62 -3.99
N PRO A 128 2.90 -26.39 -4.83
CA PRO A 128 1.57 -26.01 -5.22
C PRO A 128 0.64 -25.93 -3.99
N VAL A 129 -0.23 -24.92 -3.99
CA VAL A 129 -1.38 -24.85 -3.09
C VAL A 129 -2.54 -25.59 -3.75
N GLN A 130 -3.26 -26.38 -2.98
CA GLN A 130 -4.46 -27.05 -3.47
C GLN A 130 -5.55 -26.01 -3.73
N ALA A 131 -6.15 -26.03 -4.93
CA ALA A 131 -7.24 -25.10 -5.27
C ALA A 131 -8.40 -25.16 -4.26
N ALA A 132 -8.70 -26.36 -3.74
CA ALA A 132 -9.72 -26.55 -2.72
C ALA A 132 -9.45 -25.77 -1.42
N THR A 133 -8.19 -25.54 -1.05
CA THR A 133 -7.83 -24.74 0.14
C THR A 133 -8.17 -23.27 -0.08
N VAL A 134 -7.83 -22.73 -1.26
CA VAL A 134 -8.13 -21.34 -1.61
C VAL A 134 -9.64 -21.12 -1.67
N GLN A 135 -10.36 -22.01 -2.38
CA GLN A 135 -11.82 -21.95 -2.49
C GLN A 135 -12.48 -22.01 -1.10
N LYS A 136 -12.02 -22.90 -0.23
CA LYS A 136 -12.56 -23.02 1.13
C LYS A 136 -12.37 -21.73 1.94
N LEU A 137 -11.23 -21.05 1.79
CA LEU A 137 -11.00 -19.76 2.46
C LEU A 137 -11.93 -18.69 1.92
N GLU A 138 -12.12 -18.61 0.60
CA GLU A 138 -13.08 -17.69 -0.03
C GLU A 138 -14.50 -17.93 0.49
N ASP A 139 -14.95 -19.18 0.50
CA ASP A 139 -16.29 -19.55 0.94
C ASP A 139 -16.53 -19.20 2.42
N ILE A 140 -15.53 -19.43 3.28
CA ILE A 140 -15.61 -19.09 4.71
C ILE A 140 -15.74 -17.57 4.88
N ILE A 141 -14.92 -16.78 4.18
CA ILE A 141 -14.95 -15.31 4.25
C ILE A 141 -16.31 -14.80 3.76
N LEU A 142 -16.77 -15.27 2.60
CA LEU A 142 -18.04 -14.85 2.01
C LEU A 142 -19.24 -15.22 2.91
N THR A 143 -19.22 -16.41 3.49
CA THR A 143 -20.28 -16.85 4.42
C THR A 143 -20.30 -15.96 5.66
N LYS A 144 -19.14 -15.75 6.28
CA LYS A 144 -19.02 -14.89 7.47
C LYS A 144 -19.41 -13.45 7.18
N ALA A 145 -19.06 -12.89 6.02
CA ALA A 145 -19.48 -11.54 5.62
C ALA A 145 -21.00 -11.43 5.48
N ARG A 146 -21.66 -12.44 4.90
CA ARG A 146 -23.13 -12.50 4.82
C ARG A 146 -23.76 -12.61 6.19
N ASP A 147 -23.17 -13.38 7.09
CA ASP A 147 -23.65 -13.49 8.48
C ASP A 147 -23.56 -12.14 9.19
N LEU A 148 -22.41 -11.46 9.09
CA LEU A 148 -22.21 -10.14 9.66
C LEU A 148 -23.22 -9.11 9.13
N ARG A 149 -23.55 -9.15 7.83
CA ARG A 149 -24.59 -8.29 7.25
C ARG A 149 -25.98 -8.61 7.79
N ARG A 150 -26.32 -9.89 7.91
CA ARG A 150 -27.63 -10.31 8.44
C ARG A 150 -27.81 -9.88 9.90
N SER A 151 -26.75 -9.98 10.71
CA SER A 151 -26.78 -9.57 12.12
C SER A 151 -26.82 -8.06 12.34
N ASP A 152 -26.48 -7.26 11.33
CA ASP A 152 -26.47 -5.79 11.42
C ASP A 152 -27.80 -5.17 10.97
N VAL A 153 -28.53 -5.87 10.08
CA VAL A 153 -29.82 -5.43 9.52
C VAL A 153 -31.02 -6.00 10.29
N GLY A 154 -30.83 -7.10 11.04
CA GLY A 154 -31.87 -7.76 11.85
C GLY A 154 -31.84 -7.30 13.29
#